data_AF-A0A239IJQ8-F1
#
_entry.id   AF-A0A239IJQ8-F1
#
_cell.length_a   1.000
_cell.length_b   1.000
_cell.length_c   1.000
_cell.angle_alpha   90.00
_cell.angle_beta   90.00
_cell.angle_gamma   90.00
#
_symmetry.space_group_name_H-M   'P 1'
#
loop_
_entity.id
_entity.type
_entity.pdbx_description
1 polymer ?
#
loop_
_entity_poly.entity_id
_entity_poly.type
_entity_poly.pdbx_seq_one_letter_code
_entity_poly.pdbx_strand_id
1 'polypeptide(L)'
;MTKLKLGAIAEDKPVKVSLELPGKLFRDLQDYGEILARQEGVTAPDPAKLIVAMLQRFIQTDRGFARARKMKDPSTHENRPQS
;
A
#
# COMPACT_ATOMS: atom_id res chain seq x y z
N MET A 1 -16.32 -28.41 18.47
CA MET A 1 -16.01 -28.15 17.05
C MET A 1 -16.39 -26.71 16.70
N THR A 2 -15.50 -25.75 16.94
CA THR A 2 -15.71 -24.35 16.57
C THR A 2 -15.47 -24.18 15.07
N LYS A 3 -16.57 -24.03 14.31
CA LYS A 3 -16.54 -23.79 12.87
C LYS A 3 -15.88 -22.42 12.63
N LEU A 4 -14.65 -22.40 12.12
CA LEU A 4 -14.01 -21.19 11.64
C LEU A 4 -14.89 -20.61 10.52
N LYS A 5 -15.58 -19.49 10.81
CA LYS A 5 -16.32 -18.75 9.79
C LYS A 5 -15.32 -17.90 9.02
N LEU A 6 -14.68 -18.50 8.03
CA LEU A 6 -13.98 -17.74 7.00
C LEU A 6 -15.07 -17.01 6.20
N GLY A 7 -15.20 -15.69 6.40
CA GLY A 7 -16.01 -14.85 5.54
C GLY A 7 -15.54 -14.93 4.09
N ALA A 8 -16.33 -14.42 3.15
CA ALA A 8 -15.95 -14.39 1.74
C ALA A 8 -14.54 -13.79 1.59
N ILE A 9 -13.62 -14.55 0.99
CA ILE A 9 -12.28 -14.06 0.68
C ILE A 9 -12.47 -12.98 -0.39
N ALA A 10 -12.16 -11.73 -0.04
CA ALA A 10 -12.20 -10.64 -1.00
C ALA A 10 -11.17 -10.93 -2.10
N GLU A 11 -11.62 -11.09 -3.34
CA GLU A 11 -10.72 -11.11 -4.49
C GLU A 11 -10.12 -9.70 -4.65
N ASP A 12 -8.86 -9.54 -4.27
CA ASP A 12 -8.12 -8.31 -4.55
C ASP A 12 -7.68 -8.31 -6.02
N LYS A 13 -8.59 -7.86 -6.89
CA LYS A 13 -8.35 -7.85 -8.34
C LYS A 13 -7.33 -6.75 -8.67
N PRO A 14 -6.18 -7.10 -9.29
CA PRO A 14 -5.17 -6.10 -9.63
C PRO A 14 -5.73 -5.10 -10.64
N VAL A 15 -5.62 -3.81 -10.31
CA VAL A 15 -5.98 -2.71 -11.20
C VAL A 15 -4.73 -2.23 -11.93
N LYS A 16 -4.79 -2.18 -13.26
CA LYS A 16 -3.71 -1.60 -14.07
C LYS A 16 -3.85 -0.08 -14.12
N VAL A 17 -2.77 0.63 -13.79
CA VAL A 17 -2.67 2.09 -13.89
C VAL A 17 -1.49 2.41 -14.79
N SER A 18 -1.70 3.27 -15.80
CA SER A 18 -0.63 3.80 -16.65
C SER A 18 -0.18 5.16 -16.11
N LEU A 19 1.13 5.37 -15.99
CA LEU A 19 1.72 6.59 -15.44
C LEU A 19 2.79 7.11 -16.39
N GLU A 20 2.83 8.41 -16.59
CA GLU A 20 3.93 9.10 -17.25
C GLU A 20 4.79 9.80 -16.19
N LEU A 21 6.11 9.60 -16.29
CA LEU A 21 7.07 10.18 -15.35
C LEU A 21 8.05 11.08 -16.10
N PRO A 22 8.49 12.20 -15.49
CA PRO A 22 9.62 12.94 -16.02
C PRO A 22 10.84 12.02 -16.15
N GLY A 23 11.55 12.08 -17.27
CA GLY A 23 12.69 11.18 -17.52
C GLY A 23 13.80 11.27 -16.46
N LYS A 24 13.95 12.43 -15.81
CA LYS A 24 14.86 12.58 -14.66
C LYS A 24 14.41 11.71 -13.47
N LEU A 25 13.12 11.75 -13.13
CA LEU A 25 12.58 10.97 -12.01
C LEU A 25 12.73 9.46 -12.26
N PHE A 26 12.55 9.01 -13.50
CA PHE A 26 12.77 7.60 -13.83
C PHE A 26 14.22 7.16 -13.58
N ARG A 27 15.21 7.98 -13.97
CA ARG A 27 16.62 7.71 -13.69
C ARG A 27 16.92 7.73 -12.19
N ASP A 28 16.41 8.74 -11.48
CA ASP A 28 16.58 8.83 -10.02
C ASP A 28 16.01 7.57 -9.33
N LEU A 29 14.90 7.00 -9.82
CA LEU A 29 14.32 5.75 -9.29
C LEU A 29 15.16 4.51 -9.59
N GLN A 30 15.82 4.44 -10.76
CA GLN A 30 16.76 3.37 -11.08
C GLN A 30 17.96 3.41 -10.13
N ASP A 31 18.59 4.58 -9.97
CA ASP A 31 19.72 4.77 -9.06
C ASP A 31 19.35 4.44 -7.62
N TYR A 32 18.17 4.90 -7.17
CA TYR A 32 17.65 4.60 -5.83
C TYR A 32 17.47 3.09 -5.62
N GLY A 33 16.89 2.39 -6.61
CA GLY A 33 16.70 0.94 -6.57
C GLY A 33 18.03 0.19 -6.48
N GLU A 34 19.05 0.63 -7.22
CA GLU A 34 20.40 0.06 -7.14
C GLU A 34 21.04 0.25 -5.77
N ILE A 35 20.96 1.45 -5.20
CA ILE A 35 21.54 1.75 -3.88
C ILE A 35 20.90 0.86 -2.82
N LEU A 36 19.57 0.74 -2.83
CA LEU A 36 18.83 -0.10 -1.90
C LEU A 36 19.21 -1.58 -2.04
N ALA A 37 19.33 -2.07 -3.27
CA ALA A 37 19.64 -3.46 -3.53
C ALA A 37 21.07 -3.85 -3.13
N ARG A 38 22.03 -2.94 -3.30
CA ARG A 38 23.40 -3.13 -2.80
C ARG A 38 23.44 -3.28 -1.28
N GLN A 39 22.62 -2.54 -0.54
CA GLN A 39 22.54 -2.65 0.93
C GLN A 39 22.04 -4.01 1.40
N GLU A 40 21.10 -4.59 0.66
CA GLU A 40 20.47 -5.87 0.99
C GLU A 40 21.17 -7.07 0.32
N GLY A 41 22.18 -6.84 -0.52
CA GLY A 41 22.88 -7.89 -1.28
C GLY A 41 22.03 -8.56 -2.36
N VAL A 42 21.03 -7.86 -2.89
CA VAL A 42 20.07 -8.38 -3.88
C VAL A 42 20.17 -7.63 -5.21
N THR A 43 19.43 -8.10 -6.21
CA THR A 43 19.29 -7.39 -7.50
C THR A 43 18.36 -6.19 -7.36
N ALA A 44 18.70 -5.10 -8.07
CA ALA A 44 17.87 -3.90 -8.13
C ALA A 44 16.44 -4.23 -8.62
N PRO A 45 15.39 -3.75 -7.94
CA PRO A 45 14.02 -3.95 -8.39
C PRO A 45 13.73 -3.09 -9.63
N ASP A 46 12.79 -3.55 -10.45
CA ASP A 46 12.16 -2.73 -11.49
C ASP A 46 11.58 -1.44 -10.88
N PRO A 47 11.86 -0.24 -11.42
CA PRO A 47 11.28 1.01 -10.96
C PRO A 47 9.76 0.96 -10.77
N ALA A 48 9.02 0.24 -11.63
CA ALA A 48 7.57 0.07 -11.48
C ALA A 48 7.19 -0.67 -10.18
N LYS A 49 7.93 -1.73 -9.82
CA LYS A 49 7.73 -2.46 -8.56
C LYS A 49 8.10 -1.62 -7.35
N LEU A 50 9.17 -0.82 -7.48
CA LEU A 50 9.60 0.11 -6.45
C LEU A 50 8.51 1.16 -6.16
N ILE A 51 7.92 1.77 -7.20
CA ILE A 51 6.82 2.74 -7.06
C ILE A 51 5.65 2.14 -6.28
N VAL A 52 5.23 0.91 -6.62
CA VAL A 52 4.13 0.23 -5.93
C VAL A 52 4.45 0.04 -4.45
N ALA A 53 5.65 -0.45 -4.13
CA ALA A 53 6.08 -0.65 -2.75
C ALA A 53 6.14 0.67 -1.96
N MET A 54 6.64 1.74 -2.58
CA MET A 54 6.70 3.08 -1.97
C MET A 54 5.31 3.64 -1.69
N LEU A 55 4.37 3.54 -2.64
CA LEU A 55 2.99 4.01 -2.47
C LEU A 55 2.26 3.21 -1.39
N GLN A 56 2.44 1.89 -1.36
CA GLN A 56 1.87 1.05 -0.31
C GLN A 56 2.39 1.49 1.07
N ARG A 57 3.71 1.68 1.21
CA ARG A 57 4.32 2.12 2.46
C ARG A 57 3.84 3.51 2.87
N PHE A 58 3.71 4.42 1.92
CA PHE A 58 3.21 5.77 2.14
C PHE A 58 1.79 5.73 2.73
N ILE A 59 0.86 5.05 2.06
CA ILE A 59 -0.54 4.93 2.51
C ILE A 59 -0.66 4.24 3.86
N GLN A 60 0.15 3.20 4.11
CA GLN A 60 0.13 2.47 5.37
C GLN A 60 0.62 3.30 6.56
N THR A 61 1.55 4.23 6.33
CA THR A 61 2.21 4.99 7.40
C THR A 61 1.63 6.38 7.61
N ASP A 62 0.82 6.88 6.66
CA ASP A 62 0.13 8.16 6.78
C ASP A 62 -0.96 8.13 7.87
N ARG A 63 -0.64 8.72 9.02
CA ARG A 63 -1.56 8.85 10.16
C ARG A 63 -2.73 9.78 9.87
N GLY A 64 -2.54 10.81 9.04
CA GLY A 64 -3.59 11.74 8.64
C GLY A 64 -4.64 11.01 7.81
N PHE A 65 -4.17 10.27 6.80
CA PHE A 65 -5.02 9.37 6.01
C PHE A 65 -5.74 8.33 6.89
N ALA A 66 -5.01 7.67 7.80
CA ALA A 66 -5.61 6.67 8.69
C ALA A 66 -6.75 7.23 9.56
N ARG A 67 -6.61 8.47 10.07
CA ARG A 67 -7.66 9.15 10.85
C ARG A 67 -8.87 9.50 9.98
N ALA A 68 -8.64 10.11 8.81
CA ALA A 68 -9.70 10.48 7.88
C ALA A 68 -10.49 9.25 7.41
N ARG A 69 -9.81 8.14 7.11
CA ARG A 69 -10.45 6.88 6.70
C ARG A 69 -11.39 6.32 7.77
N LYS A 70 -11.01 6.38 9.06
CA LYS A 70 -11.88 5.95 10.17
C LYS A 70 -13.14 6.80 10.30
N MET A 71 -13.03 8.11 10.10
CA MET A 71 -14.19 9.02 10.16
C MET A 71 -15.14 8.83 8.97
N LYS A 72 -14.64 8.35 7.83
CA LYS A 72 -15.44 8.04 6.64
C LYS A 72 -16.19 6.71 6.73
N ASP A 73 -15.85 5.84 7.69
CA ASP A 73 -16.50 4.54 7.86
C ASP A 73 -17.60 4.61 8.95
N PRO A 74 -18.88 4.88 8.58
CA PRO A 74 -19.97 5.00 9.54
C PRO A 74 -20.24 3.71 10.31
N SER A 75 -19.77 2.55 9.81
CA SER A 75 -19.90 1.23 10.46
C SER A 75 -19.19 1.15 11.81
N THR A 76 -18.29 2.08 12.12
CA THR A 76 -17.53 2.09 13.38
C THR A 76 -18.32 2.73 14.55
N HIS A 77 -19.41 3.45 14.28
CA HIS A 77 -20.15 4.21 15.30
C HIS A 77 -21.38 3.49 15.90
N GLU A 78 -21.77 2.30 15.42
CA GLU A 78 -23.04 1.65 15.83
C GLU A 78 -22.94 0.71 17.05
N ASN A 79 -21.77 0.58 17.69
CA ASN A 79 -21.62 -0.25 18.91
C ASN A 79 -21.43 0.60 20.18
N ARG A 80 -22.42 1.46 20.49
CA ARG A 80 -22.51 2.09 21.81
C ARG A 80 -23.77 1.60 22.51
N PRO A 81 -23.68 0.76 23.56
CA PRO A 81 -24.86 0.35 24.30
C PRO A 81 -25.48 1.57 24.98
N GLN A 82 -26.74 1.85 24.65
CA GLN A 82 -27.54 2.83 25.38
C GLN A 82 -27.87 2.22 26.75
N SER A 83 -27.47 2.93 27.81
CA SER A 83 -27.90 2.70 29.19
C SER A 83 -29.19 3.45 29.45
#